data_AF-A0A2D8R3I8-F1
#
_entry.id   AF-A0A2D8R3I8-F1
#
_cell.length_a   1.000
_cell.length_b   1.000
_cell.length_c   1.000
_cell.angle_alpha   90.00
_cell.angle_beta   90.00
_cell.angle_gamma   90.00
#
_symmetry.space_group_name_H-M   'P 1'
#
loop_
_entity.id
_entity.type
_entity.pdbx_description
1 polymer ?
#
loop_
_entity_poly.entity_id
_entity_poly.type
_entity_poly.pdbx_seq_one_letter_code
_entity_poly.pdbx_strand_id
1 'polypeptide(L)' 'SEQYYLNYDPAVEVLATTTFSGEFHPWRKNVVMPVVFTTTHGEGRVFYSSLGHTADELEIPNVRLILTRGLLWAAGAL' A
#
# COMPACT_ATOMS: atom_id res chain seq x y z
N SER A 1 -11.24 -2.48 -0.43
CA SER A 1 -10.23 -1.95 -1.36
C SER A 1 -9.83 -3.02 -2.34
N GLU A 2 -9.60 -2.63 -3.58
CA GLU A 2 -9.16 -3.52 -4.66
C GLU A 2 -7.73 -4.04 -4.41
N GLN A 3 -7.42 -5.27 -4.85
CA GLN A 3 -6.07 -5.85 -4.77
C GLN A 3 -5.30 -5.57 -6.05
N TYR A 4 -4.14 -4.91 -5.96
CA TYR A 4 -3.29 -4.63 -7.12
C TYR A 4 -2.21 -5.70 -7.33
N TYR A 5 -2.03 -6.09 -8.58
CA TYR A 5 -0.88 -6.88 -9.03
C TYR A 5 0.12 -5.91 -9.65
N LEU A 6 1.30 -5.79 -9.06
CA LEU A 6 2.24 -4.72 -9.38
C LEU A 6 3.55 -5.29 -9.95
N ASN A 7 4.15 -4.58 -10.89
CA ASN A 7 5.59 -4.58 -11.04
C ASN A 7 6.14 -3.51 -10.08
N TYR A 8 7.00 -3.89 -9.15
CA TYR A 8 7.54 -2.98 -8.14
C TYR A 8 9.02 -3.28 -7.87
N ASP A 9 9.75 -2.27 -7.39
CA ASP A 9 11.14 -2.41 -7.00
C ASP A 9 11.25 -3.23 -5.69
N PRO A 10 11.91 -4.39 -5.67
CA PRO A 10 12.06 -5.19 -4.45
C PRO A 10 12.85 -4.50 -3.33
N ALA A 11 13.55 -3.41 -3.60
CA ALA A 11 14.31 -2.65 -2.61
C ALA A 11 13.45 -1.71 -1.74
N VAL A 12 12.16 -1.53 -2.06
CA VAL A 12 11.27 -0.72 -1.21
C VAL A 12 11.07 -1.36 0.17
N GLU A 13 10.80 -0.52 1.17
CA GLU A 13 10.44 -1.00 2.50
C GLU A 13 8.94 -1.30 2.55
N VAL A 14 8.60 -2.59 2.50
CA VAL A 14 7.20 -3.05 2.54
C VAL A 14 6.66 -2.99 3.97
N LEU A 15 5.59 -2.22 4.17
CA LEU A 15 4.93 -2.03 5.46
C LEU A 15 3.67 -2.89 5.62
N ALA A 16 3.01 -3.21 4.51
CA ALA A 16 1.85 -4.11 4.49
C ALA A 16 1.76 -4.84 3.15
N THR A 17 1.26 -6.08 3.21
CA THR A 17 1.02 -6.93 2.03
C THR A 17 -0.43 -7.39 1.99
N THR A 18 -0.83 -7.89 0.83
CA THR A 18 -2.04 -8.67 0.66
C THR A 18 -1.71 -9.98 -0.03
N THR A 19 -2.54 -11.00 0.21
CA THR A 19 -2.42 -12.30 -0.45
C THR A 19 -3.67 -12.51 -1.29
N PHE A 20 -3.48 -12.76 -2.58
CA PHE A 20 -4.57 -13.09 -3.47
C PHE A 20 -5.19 -14.44 -3.05
N SER A 21 -6.48 -14.44 -2.72
CA SER A 21 -7.21 -15.64 -2.29
C SER A 21 -7.33 -16.68 -3.40
N GLY A 22 -7.31 -16.22 -4.66
CA GLY A 22 -7.59 -17.03 -5.84
C GLY A 22 -9.08 -17.18 -6.16
N GLU A 23 -9.99 -16.57 -5.38
CA GLU A 23 -11.44 -16.65 -5.60
C GLU A 23 -11.85 -16.05 -6.95
N PHE A 24 -11.37 -14.83 -7.23
CA PHE A 24 -11.66 -14.13 -8.49
C PHE A 24 -10.57 -14.33 -9.57
N HIS A 25 -9.35 -14.65 -9.15
CA HIS A 25 -8.20 -14.85 -10.03
C HIS A 25 -7.43 -16.12 -9.65
N PRO A 26 -7.91 -17.32 -10.04
CA PRO A 26 -7.31 -18.58 -9.63
C PRO A 26 -5.81 -18.72 -9.94
N TRP A 27 -5.36 -18.17 -11.07
CA TRP A 27 -3.94 -18.17 -11.48
C TRP A 27 -3.04 -17.28 -10.62
N ARG A 28 -3.60 -16.47 -9.72
CA ARG A 28 -2.86 -15.62 -8.76
C ARG A 28 -2.97 -16.13 -7.33
N LYS A 29 -3.56 -17.31 -7.09
CA LYS A 29 -3.71 -17.85 -5.73
C LYS A 29 -2.39 -17.87 -4.97
N ASN A 30 -2.42 -17.39 -3.73
CA ASN A 30 -1.27 -17.28 -2.82
C ASN A 30 -0.17 -16.30 -3.26
N VAL A 31 -0.35 -15.55 -4.35
CA VAL A 31 0.58 -14.48 -4.69
C VAL A 31 0.48 -13.39 -3.62
N VAL A 32 1.63 -12.98 -3.08
CA VAL A 32 1.74 -11.90 -2.11
C VAL A 32 2.19 -10.65 -2.85
N MET A 33 1.44 -9.56 -2.69
CA MET A 33 1.76 -8.25 -3.26
C MET A 33 1.84 -7.19 -2.17
N PRO A 34 2.72 -6.19 -2.31
CA PRO A 34 2.75 -5.07 -1.40
C PRO A 34 1.49 -4.20 -1.57
N VAL A 35 0.97 -3.70 -0.46
CA VAL A 35 -0.16 -2.75 -0.40
C VAL A 35 0.30 -1.39 0.10
N VAL A 36 1.24 -1.38 1.03
CA VAL A 36 1.83 -0.16 1.59
C VAL A 36 3.33 -0.33 1.62
N PHE A 37 4.07 0.65 1.10
CA PHE A 37 5.53 0.67 1.18
C PHE A 37 6.08 2.09 1.19
N THR A 38 7.31 2.23 1.63
CA THR A 38 8.10 3.46 1.60
C THR A 38 9.36 3.29 0.76
N THR A 39 9.79 4.36 0.14
CA THR A 39 11.08 4.44 -0.56
C THR A 39 11.58 5.88 -0.58
N THR A 40 12.74 6.10 -1.20
CA THR A 40 13.28 7.44 -1.44
C THR A 40 13.46 7.69 -2.93
N HIS A 41 13.40 8.95 -3.32
CA HIS A 41 13.81 9.41 -4.64
C HIS A 41 14.71 10.63 -4.48
N GLY A 42 16.02 10.40 -4.51
CA GLY A 42 16.99 11.36 -4.00
C GLY A 42 16.72 11.63 -2.51
N GLU A 43 16.66 12.90 -2.12
CA GLU A 43 16.35 13.32 -0.74
C GLU A 43 14.84 13.27 -0.41
N GLY A 44 14.00 12.96 -1.40
CA GLY A 44 12.54 12.91 -1.23
C GLY A 44 12.08 11.60 -0.60
N ARG A 45 11.20 11.68 0.40
CA ARG A 45 10.49 10.54 0.98
C ARG A 45 9.24 10.21 0.17
N VAL A 46 9.08 8.94 -0.22
CA VAL A 46 7.94 8.46 -1.00
C VAL A 46 7.16 7.45 -0.18
N PHE A 47 5.88 7.73 0.04
CA PHE A 47 4.92 6.81 0.65
C PHE A 47 3.91 6.36 -0.41
N TYR A 48 3.76 5.04 -0.58
CA TYR A 48 2.77 4.44 -1.46
C TYR A 48 1.73 3.66 -0.64
N SER A 49 0.47 3.81 -1.02
CA SER A 49 -0.65 3.00 -0.52
C SER A 49 -1.61 2.72 -1.67
N SER A 50 -1.96 1.44 -1.89
CA SER A 50 -3.04 1.04 -2.81
C SER A 50 -4.42 1.00 -2.16
N LEU A 51 -4.53 1.32 -0.87
CA LEU A 51 -5.80 1.43 -0.16
C LEU A 51 -6.55 2.72 -0.54
N GLY A 52 -7.87 2.65 -0.65
CA GLY A 52 -8.73 3.82 -0.91
C GLY A 52 -9.27 3.87 -2.35
N HIS A 53 -9.80 2.76 -2.85
CA HIS A 53 -10.44 2.69 -4.18
C HIS A 53 -11.65 3.64 -4.30
N THR A 54 -12.37 3.85 -3.20
CA THR A 54 -13.46 4.83 -3.07
C THR A 54 -13.30 5.66 -1.80
N ALA A 55 -13.94 6.84 -1.78
CA ALA A 55 -13.80 7.80 -0.68
C ALA A 55 -14.31 7.26 0.68
N ASP A 56 -15.34 6.42 0.68
CA ASP A 56 -15.87 5.80 1.89
C ASP A 56 -14.89 4.83 2.56
N GLU A 57 -13.91 4.29 1.83
CA GLU A 57 -12.86 3.46 2.44
C GLU A 57 -11.95 4.25 3.38
N LEU A 58 -11.88 5.59 3.24
CA LEU A 58 -11.16 6.46 4.16
C LEU A 58 -11.85 6.59 5.52
N GLU A 59 -13.12 6.17 5.64
CA GLU A 59 -13.80 6.10 6.93
C GLU A 59 -13.37 4.86 7.73
N ILE A 60 -12.79 3.85 7.08
CA ILE A 60 -12.23 2.67 7.76
C ILE A 60 -11.06 3.13 8.65
N PRO A 61 -11.11 2.94 9.99
CA PRO A 61 -10.15 3.54 10.91
C PRO A 61 -8.69 3.20 10.59
N ASN A 62 -8.42 1.96 10.17
CA ASN A 62 -7.07 1.51 9.84
C ASN A 62 -6.55 2.12 8.53
N VAL A 63 -7.41 2.26 7.51
CA VAL A 63 -7.04 2.91 6.23
C VAL A 63 -6.72 4.38 6.47
N ARG A 64 -7.60 5.08 7.21
CA ARG A 64 -7.38 6.47 7.61
C ARG A 64 -6.09 6.66 8.37
N LEU A 65 -5.82 5.80 9.36
CA LEU A 65 -4.61 5.86 10.16
C LEU A 65 -3.34 5.66 9.33
N ILE A 66 -3.33 4.65 8.44
CA ILE A 66 -2.22 4.39 7.53
C ILE A 66 -1.97 5.61 6.62
N LEU A 67 -3.03 6.13 5.99
CA LEU A 67 -2.93 7.29 5.12
C LEU A 67 -2.39 8.51 5.86
N THR A 68 -2.95 8.84 7.03
CA THR A 68 -2.50 9.99 7.82
C THR A 68 -1.03 9.85 8.24
N ARG A 69 -0.60 8.69 8.74
CA ARG A 69 0.79 8.48 9.16
C ARG A 69 1.76 8.48 7.99
N GLY A 70 1.37 7.90 6.85
CA GLY A 70 2.17 7.90 5.63
C GLY A 70 2.39 9.30 5.07
N LEU A 71 1.32 10.12 5.04
CA LEU A 71 1.41 11.53 4.62
C LEU A 71 2.31 12.35 5.55
N LEU A 72 2.18 12.19 6.87
CA LEU A 72 3.04 12.88 7.84
C LEU A 72 4.51 12.44 7.71
N TRP A 73 4.76 11.14 7.54
CA TRP A 73 6.12 10.61 7.34
C TRP A 73 6.78 11.16 6.08
N ALA A 74 6.04 11.18 4.96
CA ALA A 74 6.51 11.70 3.69
C ALA A 74 6.79 13.21 3.75
N ALA A 75 5.98 13.96 4.52
CA ALA A 75 6.18 15.38 4.78
C ALA A 75 7.31 15.69 5.79
N GLY A 76 7.92 14.68 6.41
CA GLY A 76 8.93 14.88 7.46
C GLY A 76 8.35 15.43 8.77
N ALA A 77 7.05 15.22 9.00
CA ALA A 77 6.29 15.73 10.15
C ALA A 77 5.84 14.61 11.12
N LEU A 78 6.43 13.41 10.98
CA LEU A 78 6.25 12.27 11.88
C LEU A 78 7.50 12.06 12.74
#